data_AF-G8TRR0-F1
#
_entry.id   AF-G8TRR0-F1
#
_cell.length_a   1.000
_cell.length_b   1.000
_cell.length_c   1.000
_cell.angle_alpha   90.00
_cell.angle_beta   90.00
_cell.angle_gamma   90.00
#
_symmetry.space_group_name_H-M   'P 1'
#
loop_
_entity.id
_entity.type
_entity.pdbx_description
1 polymer ?
#
loop_
_entity_poly.entity_id
_entity_poly.type
_entity_poly.pdbx_seq_one_letter_code
_entity_poly.pdbx_strand_id
1 'polypeptide(L)'
;MIRTFILMGLMAMSMLMASCILGCPSHAVQSLTKTRQEILELVKKEFMGAISLTVEKVKKYEMDPDIGKEIIRSIRNEERKIDTQLAVVQQLELNGTKEEIFQFAERSELIVNRAETVLKTLNDLYDISTLSSFETATFFPVDSVSIPAEKLEDAKKAIEPVAQRIVTFITDHPREKFKAVIMCSSPPDSQEPNVKLGELRAQTVVNLLANQLRSKEEFIPIPERISIKWVVQKAAIGKSRDMVSIIWHVLPASLLQ
;
A
#
# COMPACT_ATOMS: atom_id res chain seq x y z
N MET A 1 -6.11 -13.86 6.90
CA MET A 1 -6.29 -15.33 6.78
C MET A 1 -7.21 -15.75 5.62
N ILE A 2 -8.46 -15.30 5.49
CA ILE A 2 -9.34 -15.70 4.35
C ILE A 2 -8.83 -15.20 2.99
N ARG A 3 -8.28 -13.99 2.89
CA ARG A 3 -7.72 -13.43 1.63
C ARG A 3 -6.47 -14.15 1.13
N THR A 4 -5.66 -14.69 2.03
CA THR A 4 -4.45 -15.46 1.71
C THR A 4 -4.78 -16.78 1.00
N PHE A 5 -5.93 -17.38 1.31
CA PHE A 5 -6.42 -18.59 0.63
C PHE A 5 -6.88 -18.34 -0.81
N ILE A 6 -7.40 -17.14 -1.13
CA ILE A 6 -7.83 -16.79 -2.49
C ILE A 6 -6.61 -16.58 -3.41
N LEU A 7 -5.58 -15.89 -2.91
CA LEU A 7 -4.29 -15.71 -3.61
C LEU A 7 -3.53 -17.02 -3.79
N MET A 8 -3.54 -17.93 -2.79
CA MET A 8 -2.96 -19.27 -2.98
C MET A 8 -3.79 -20.14 -3.94
N GLY A 9 -5.12 -19.97 -3.98
CA GLY A 9 -6.00 -20.66 -4.93
C GLY A 9 -5.74 -20.28 -6.39
N LEU A 10 -5.43 -19.01 -6.65
CA LEU A 10 -5.04 -18.51 -7.98
C LEU A 10 -3.74 -19.14 -8.49
N MET A 11 -2.73 -19.30 -7.63
CA MET A 11 -1.46 -19.96 -7.97
C MET A 11 -1.60 -21.47 -8.24
N ALA A 12 -2.50 -22.16 -7.54
CA ALA A 12 -2.74 -23.59 -7.77
C ALA A 12 -3.47 -23.85 -9.10
N MET A 13 -4.34 -22.93 -9.51
CA MET A 13 -5.10 -23.00 -10.77
C MET A 13 -4.22 -22.77 -12.00
N SER A 14 -3.16 -21.95 -11.92
CA SER A 14 -2.25 -21.73 -13.05
C SER A 14 -1.37 -22.96 -13.34
N MET A 15 -0.98 -23.74 -12.33
CA MET A 15 -0.17 -24.95 -12.51
C MET A 15 -0.94 -26.16 -13.08
N LEU A 16 -2.24 -26.28 -12.81
CA LEU A 16 -3.07 -27.39 -13.32
C LEU A 16 -3.33 -27.32 -14.84
N MET A 17 -3.07 -26.16 -15.46
CA MET A 17 -3.34 -25.90 -16.88
C MET A 17 -2.30 -26.54 -17.82
N ALA A 18 -1.13 -26.95 -17.32
CA ALA A 18 -0.08 -27.57 -18.12
C ALA A 18 -0.35 -29.07 -18.42
N SER A 19 -1.20 -29.73 -17.63
CA SER A 19 -1.33 -31.19 -17.62
C SER A 19 -2.52 -31.78 -18.40
N CYS A 20 -3.44 -30.96 -18.92
CA CYS A 20 -4.72 -31.46 -19.49
C CYS A 20 -4.86 -31.32 -21.03
N ILE A 21 -3.78 -31.03 -21.78
CA ILE A 21 -3.83 -30.71 -23.22
C ILE A 21 -3.90 -31.97 -24.14
N LEU A 22 -4.37 -33.12 -23.65
CA LEU A 22 -4.37 -34.38 -24.43
C LEU A 22 -5.75 -34.91 -24.88
N GLY A 23 -6.84 -34.14 -24.77
CA GLY A 23 -8.16 -34.57 -25.25
C GLY A 23 -8.96 -33.43 -25.91
N CYS A 24 -9.36 -33.63 -27.18
CA CYS A 24 -10.26 -32.81 -28.00
C CYS A 24 -10.05 -31.27 -28.00
N PRO A 25 -9.49 -30.68 -29.08
CA PRO A 25 -9.04 -29.29 -29.11
C PRO A 25 -10.16 -28.23 -28.99
N SER A 26 -11.43 -28.54 -29.29
CA SER A 26 -12.52 -27.55 -29.14
C SER A 26 -12.95 -27.36 -27.68
N HIS A 27 -13.05 -28.44 -26.90
CA HIS A 27 -13.45 -28.38 -25.49
C HIS A 27 -12.35 -27.79 -24.60
N ALA A 28 -11.07 -28.11 -24.87
CA ALA A 28 -9.94 -27.55 -24.12
C ALA A 28 -9.81 -26.04 -24.29
N VAL A 29 -10.09 -25.52 -25.50
CA VAL A 29 -10.00 -24.08 -25.82
C VAL A 29 -11.14 -23.30 -25.18
N GLN A 30 -12.37 -23.84 -25.19
CA GLN A 30 -13.51 -23.23 -24.53
C GLN A 30 -13.37 -23.24 -23.00
N SER A 31 -12.77 -24.30 -22.45
CA SER A 31 -12.38 -24.40 -21.05
C SER A 31 -11.35 -23.32 -20.64
N LEU A 32 -10.33 -23.07 -21.47
CA LEU A 32 -9.30 -22.08 -21.19
C LEU A 32 -9.88 -20.65 -21.10
N THR A 33 -10.69 -20.24 -22.07
CA THR A 33 -11.28 -18.89 -22.10
C THR A 33 -12.16 -18.65 -20.87
N LYS A 34 -13.01 -19.62 -20.52
CA LYS A 34 -13.90 -19.53 -19.37
C LYS A 34 -13.13 -19.46 -18.04
N THR A 35 -12.13 -20.32 -17.85
CA THR A 35 -11.29 -20.28 -16.63
C THR A 35 -10.58 -18.94 -16.49
N ARG A 36 -10.08 -18.37 -17.59
CA ARG A 36 -9.43 -17.05 -17.57
C ARG A 36 -10.41 -15.92 -17.27
N GLN A 37 -11.63 -15.98 -17.79
CA GLN A 37 -12.69 -15.05 -17.44
C GLN A 37 -12.99 -15.08 -15.94
N GLU A 38 -13.18 -16.26 -15.36
CA GLU A 38 -13.46 -16.43 -13.93
C GLU A 38 -12.32 -15.86 -13.05
N ILE A 39 -11.06 -16.07 -13.47
CA ILE A 39 -9.89 -15.48 -12.81
C ILE A 39 -9.92 -13.95 -12.88
N LEU A 40 -10.18 -13.38 -14.05
CA LEU A 40 -10.27 -11.93 -14.24
C LEU A 40 -11.41 -11.31 -13.40
N GLU A 41 -12.57 -11.96 -13.31
CA GLU A 41 -13.69 -11.54 -12.47
C GLU A 41 -13.33 -11.59 -10.98
N LEU A 42 -12.61 -12.63 -10.54
CA LEU A 42 -12.13 -12.74 -9.16
C LEU A 42 -11.15 -11.60 -8.82
N VAL A 43 -10.17 -11.34 -9.69
CA VAL A 43 -9.22 -10.23 -9.51
C VAL A 43 -9.95 -8.88 -9.45
N LYS A 44 -10.93 -8.66 -10.34
CA LYS A 44 -11.76 -7.46 -10.31
C LYS A 44 -12.49 -7.29 -8.97
N LYS A 45 -13.04 -8.38 -8.41
CA LYS A 45 -13.70 -8.36 -7.10
C LYS A 45 -12.72 -7.99 -5.98
N GLU A 46 -11.51 -8.53 -5.99
CA GLU A 46 -10.48 -8.19 -5.00
C GLU A 46 -10.04 -6.73 -5.11
N PHE A 47 -9.90 -6.18 -6.32
CA PHE A 47 -9.67 -4.75 -6.52
C PHE A 47 -10.77 -3.87 -5.93
N MET A 48 -12.04 -4.24 -6.13
CA MET A 48 -13.16 -3.52 -5.51
C MET A 48 -13.12 -3.62 -3.98
N GLY A 49 -12.71 -4.77 -3.44
CA GLY A 49 -12.48 -4.96 -2.01
C GLY A 49 -11.36 -4.05 -1.46
N ALA A 50 -10.25 -3.93 -2.19
CA ALA A 50 -9.14 -3.05 -1.83
C ALA A 50 -9.53 -1.56 -1.87
N ILE A 51 -10.34 -1.15 -2.86
CA ILE A 51 -10.92 0.21 -2.92
C ILE A 51 -11.78 0.47 -1.68
N SER A 52 -12.68 -0.45 -1.33
CA SER A 52 -13.56 -0.30 -0.18
C SER A 52 -12.77 -0.14 1.13
N LEU A 53 -11.75 -0.99 1.32
CA LEU A 53 -10.87 -0.92 2.48
C LEU A 53 -10.05 0.37 2.52
N THR A 54 -9.58 0.86 1.37
CA THR A 54 -8.89 2.16 1.27
C THR A 54 -9.81 3.28 1.74
N VAL A 55 -11.06 3.32 1.26
CA VAL A 55 -12.06 4.32 1.66
C VAL A 55 -12.32 4.25 3.16
N GLU A 56 -12.43 3.05 3.72
CA GLU A 56 -12.63 2.85 5.16
C GLU A 56 -11.44 3.37 5.98
N LYS A 57 -10.21 3.05 5.58
CA LYS A 57 -8.99 3.53 6.25
C LYS A 57 -8.86 5.05 6.21
N VAL A 58 -9.21 5.69 5.08
CA VAL A 58 -9.26 7.16 4.97
C VAL A 58 -10.31 7.73 5.94
N LYS A 59 -11.52 7.14 6.00
CA LYS A 59 -12.59 7.59 6.92
C LYS A 59 -12.20 7.44 8.39
N LYS A 60 -11.42 6.41 8.72
CA LYS A 60 -10.90 6.14 10.07
C LYS A 60 -9.66 6.96 10.42
N TYR A 61 -9.18 7.82 9.53
CA TYR A 61 -7.92 8.56 9.68
C TYR A 61 -6.69 7.65 9.87
N GLU A 62 -6.78 6.41 9.41
CA GLU A 62 -5.64 5.49 9.32
C GLU A 62 -4.88 5.68 8.01
N MET A 63 -5.42 6.51 7.09
CA MET A 63 -4.79 6.81 5.81
C MET A 63 -4.99 8.26 5.39
N ASP A 64 -3.92 8.90 4.88
CA ASP A 64 -3.99 10.23 4.28
C ASP A 64 -5.00 10.25 3.09
N PRO A 65 -5.93 11.23 3.01
CA PRO A 65 -6.93 11.25 1.95
C PRO A 65 -6.37 11.34 0.53
N ASP A 66 -5.25 12.04 0.31
CA ASP A 66 -4.66 12.18 -1.03
C ASP A 66 -3.95 10.90 -1.45
N ILE A 67 -3.27 10.24 -0.51
CA ILE A 67 -2.73 8.89 -0.67
C ILE A 67 -3.84 7.88 -0.97
N GLY A 68 -4.95 7.93 -0.24
CA GLY A 68 -6.12 7.08 -0.50
C GLY A 68 -6.71 7.30 -1.89
N LYS A 69 -6.83 8.56 -2.34
CA LYS A 69 -7.26 8.87 -3.73
C LYS A 69 -6.28 8.31 -4.76
N GLU A 70 -4.99 8.36 -4.49
CA GLU A 70 -3.95 7.87 -5.40
C GLU A 70 -3.99 6.34 -5.55
N ILE A 71 -4.10 5.60 -4.44
CA ILE A 71 -4.32 4.15 -4.44
C ILE A 71 -5.59 3.81 -5.24
N ILE A 72 -6.72 4.44 -4.93
CA ILE A 72 -8.00 4.17 -5.60
C ILE A 72 -7.89 4.42 -7.10
N ARG A 73 -7.26 5.55 -7.50
CA ARG A 73 -7.08 5.88 -8.91
C ARG A 73 -6.29 4.80 -9.64
N SER A 74 -5.23 4.29 -9.04
CA SER A 74 -4.42 3.27 -9.67
C SER A 74 -5.10 1.90 -9.73
N ILE A 75 -5.77 1.47 -8.65
CA ILE A 75 -6.59 0.26 -8.69
C ILE A 75 -7.64 0.35 -9.80
N ARG A 76 -8.27 1.53 -9.98
CA ARG A 76 -9.21 1.80 -11.08
C ARG A 76 -8.57 1.80 -12.47
N ASN A 77 -7.28 2.14 -12.58
CA ASN A 77 -6.55 2.04 -13.84
C ASN A 77 -6.29 0.57 -14.21
N GLU A 78 -5.92 -0.27 -13.24
CA GLU A 78 -5.71 -1.71 -13.46
C GLU A 78 -7.05 -2.44 -13.70
N GLU A 79 -8.10 -2.09 -12.96
CA GLU A 79 -9.47 -2.61 -13.18
C GLU A 79 -9.93 -2.39 -14.63
N ARG A 80 -9.67 -1.21 -15.21
CA ARG A 80 -10.03 -0.92 -16.61
C ARG A 80 -9.37 -1.86 -17.62
N LYS A 81 -8.14 -2.33 -17.34
CA LYS A 81 -7.47 -3.31 -18.20
C LYS A 81 -8.17 -4.67 -18.12
N ILE A 82 -8.64 -5.05 -16.93
CA ILE A 82 -9.44 -6.27 -16.72
C ILE A 82 -10.77 -6.14 -17.47
N ASP A 83 -11.48 -5.02 -17.35
CA ASP A 83 -12.74 -4.78 -18.08
C ASP A 83 -12.57 -4.89 -19.59
N THR A 84 -11.45 -4.37 -20.10
CA THR A 84 -11.11 -4.49 -21.52
C THR A 84 -10.93 -5.96 -21.92
N GLN A 85 -10.25 -6.78 -21.11
CA GLN A 85 -10.10 -8.22 -21.39
C GLN A 85 -11.41 -9.00 -21.25
N LEU A 86 -12.24 -8.68 -20.27
CA LEU A 86 -13.56 -9.32 -20.10
C LEU A 86 -14.47 -9.04 -21.30
N ALA A 87 -14.42 -7.82 -21.87
CA ALA A 87 -15.13 -7.51 -23.10
C ALA A 87 -14.60 -8.30 -24.31
N VAL A 88 -13.28 -8.53 -24.39
CA VAL A 88 -12.67 -9.37 -25.43
C VAL A 88 -13.12 -10.82 -25.32
N VAL A 89 -13.20 -11.39 -24.11
CA VAL A 89 -13.71 -12.76 -23.89
C VAL A 89 -15.09 -12.94 -24.51
N GLN A 90 -16.02 -12.02 -24.26
CA GLN A 90 -17.38 -12.11 -24.77
C GLN A 90 -17.43 -12.20 -26.31
N GLN A 91 -16.46 -11.58 -27.00
CA GLN A 91 -16.34 -11.69 -28.46
C GLN A 91 -15.70 -13.01 -28.89
N LEU A 92 -14.69 -13.48 -28.16
CA LEU A 92 -14.00 -14.74 -28.44
C LEU A 92 -14.88 -15.97 -28.20
N GLU A 93 -15.82 -15.91 -27.25
CA GLU A 93 -16.80 -16.98 -27.02
C GLU A 93 -17.75 -17.18 -28.20
N LEU A 94 -18.01 -16.13 -28.99
CA LEU A 94 -18.91 -16.18 -30.13
C LEU A 94 -18.20 -16.70 -31.38
N ASN A 95 -17.06 -16.11 -31.74
CA ASN A 95 -16.41 -16.34 -33.04
C ASN A 95 -14.87 -16.44 -32.96
N GLY A 96 -14.29 -16.65 -31.77
CA GLY A 96 -12.84 -16.58 -31.57
C GLY A 96 -12.08 -17.70 -32.28
N THR A 97 -11.01 -17.33 -32.98
CA THR A 97 -10.05 -18.30 -33.52
C THR A 97 -9.16 -18.84 -32.40
N LYS A 98 -8.57 -20.03 -32.63
CA LYS A 98 -7.63 -20.65 -31.68
C LYS A 98 -6.46 -19.72 -31.34
N GLU A 99 -5.92 -19.02 -32.33
CA GLU A 99 -4.82 -18.07 -32.15
C GLU A 99 -5.23 -16.88 -31.27
N GLU A 100 -6.40 -16.28 -31.51
CA GLU A 100 -6.91 -15.17 -30.70
C GLU A 100 -7.15 -15.58 -29.26
N ILE A 101 -7.59 -16.82 -29.02
CA ILE A 101 -7.80 -17.35 -27.68
C ILE A 101 -6.48 -17.55 -26.94
N PHE A 102 -5.42 -18.00 -27.62
CA PHE A 102 -4.09 -18.08 -27.01
C PHE A 102 -3.52 -16.70 -26.68
N GLN A 103 -3.65 -15.73 -27.59
CA GLN A 103 -3.21 -14.36 -27.34
C GLN A 103 -3.98 -13.71 -26.18
N PHE A 104 -5.28 -13.99 -26.07
CA PHE A 104 -6.09 -13.56 -24.93
C PHE A 104 -5.59 -14.19 -23.62
N ALA A 105 -5.30 -15.49 -23.61
CA ALA A 105 -4.81 -16.17 -22.43
C ALA A 105 -3.46 -15.60 -21.96
N GLU A 106 -2.54 -15.33 -22.88
CA GLU A 106 -1.23 -14.73 -22.58
C GLU A 106 -1.37 -13.30 -22.02
N ARG A 107 -2.19 -12.45 -22.66
CA ARG A 107 -2.44 -11.07 -22.17
C ARG A 107 -3.10 -11.07 -20.80
N SER A 108 -4.05 -11.98 -20.59
CA SER A 108 -4.75 -12.13 -19.31
C SER A 108 -3.80 -12.58 -18.21
N GLU A 109 -2.89 -13.51 -18.49
CA GLU A 109 -1.85 -13.95 -17.54
C GLU A 109 -0.96 -12.80 -17.08
N LEU A 110 -0.52 -11.93 -18.00
CA LEU A 110 0.27 -10.74 -17.65
C LEU A 110 -0.51 -9.77 -16.75
N ILE A 111 -1.79 -9.56 -17.04
CA ILE A 111 -2.67 -8.69 -16.24
C ILE A 111 -2.89 -9.28 -14.84
N VAL A 112 -3.14 -10.58 -14.74
CA VAL A 112 -3.35 -11.28 -13.47
C VAL A 112 -2.10 -11.22 -12.61
N ASN A 113 -0.93 -11.57 -13.15
CA ASN A 113 0.34 -11.54 -12.40
C ASN A 113 0.67 -10.13 -11.87
N ARG A 114 0.39 -9.10 -12.67
CA ARG A 114 0.53 -7.71 -12.24
C ARG A 114 -0.46 -7.36 -11.13
N ALA A 115 -1.73 -7.75 -11.28
CA ALA A 115 -2.77 -7.50 -10.30
C ALA A 115 -2.50 -8.20 -8.97
N GLU A 116 -2.01 -9.44 -9.00
CA GLU A 116 -1.58 -10.18 -7.81
C GLU A 116 -0.46 -9.47 -7.06
N THR A 117 0.54 -8.96 -7.80
CA THR A 117 1.64 -8.19 -7.21
C THR A 117 1.12 -6.94 -6.49
N VAL A 118 0.20 -6.22 -7.13
CA VAL A 118 -0.46 -5.04 -6.56
C VAL A 118 -1.28 -5.40 -5.31
N LEU A 119 -2.16 -6.39 -5.42
CA LEU A 119 -3.05 -6.82 -4.33
C LEU A 119 -2.27 -7.35 -3.13
N LYS A 120 -1.20 -8.12 -3.39
CA LYS A 120 -0.29 -8.59 -2.34
C LYS A 120 0.35 -7.41 -1.61
N THR A 121 0.95 -6.47 -2.34
CA THR A 121 1.60 -5.31 -1.73
C THR A 121 0.61 -4.45 -0.92
N LEU A 122 -0.62 -4.27 -1.42
CA LEU A 122 -1.66 -3.56 -0.67
C LEU A 122 -2.11 -4.31 0.58
N ASN A 123 -2.28 -5.63 0.51
CA ASN A 123 -2.63 -6.44 1.68
C ASN A 123 -1.51 -6.38 2.73
N ASP A 124 -0.26 -6.56 2.33
CA ASP A 124 0.89 -6.49 3.22
C ASP A 124 0.99 -5.09 3.87
N LEU A 125 0.70 -4.02 3.12
CA LEU A 125 0.62 -2.66 3.65
C LEU A 125 -0.52 -2.49 4.67
N TYR A 126 -1.68 -3.12 4.44
CA TYR A 126 -2.83 -3.04 5.34
C TYR A 126 -2.69 -3.89 6.61
N ASP A 127 -1.90 -4.96 6.55
CA ASP A 127 -1.65 -5.87 7.66
C ASP A 127 -0.59 -5.32 8.64
N ILE A 128 0.22 -4.35 8.21
CA ILE A 128 1.19 -3.67 9.08
C ILE A 128 0.54 -2.47 9.77
N SER A 129 0.84 -2.32 11.06
CA SER A 129 0.48 -1.11 11.80
C SER A 129 1.28 0.09 11.29
N THR A 130 0.63 0.86 10.43
CA THR A 130 1.12 2.10 9.83
C THR A 130 0.93 3.31 10.74
N LEU A 131 0.11 3.19 11.79
CA LEU A 131 -0.08 4.20 12.83
C LEU A 131 0.85 3.92 14.01
N SER A 132 1.57 4.94 14.46
CA SER A 132 2.42 4.92 15.65
C SER A 132 2.26 6.24 16.40
N SER A 133 2.54 6.26 17.70
CA SER A 133 2.49 7.49 18.50
C SER A 133 3.86 7.76 19.12
N PHE A 134 4.27 9.02 19.11
CA PHE A 134 5.48 9.52 19.73
C PHE A 134 5.10 10.49 20.87
N GLU A 135 5.47 10.16 22.10
CA GLU A 135 5.11 10.93 23.28
C GLU A 135 5.98 12.18 23.40
N THR A 136 5.44 13.33 22.98
CA THR A 136 6.19 14.59 23.00
C THR A 136 6.48 15.13 24.40
N ALA A 137 5.60 14.94 25.39
CA ALA A 137 5.86 15.42 26.76
C ALA A 137 7.12 14.81 27.38
N THR A 138 7.46 13.58 26.99
CA THR A 138 8.66 12.87 27.47
C THR A 138 9.95 13.51 26.94
N PHE A 139 9.96 13.91 25.66
CA PHE A 139 11.18 14.33 24.96
C PHE A 139 11.31 15.84 24.75
N PHE A 140 10.20 16.59 24.75
CA PHE A 140 10.19 18.04 24.51
C PHE A 140 9.87 18.81 25.80
N PRO A 141 10.69 19.81 26.17
CA PRO A 141 10.30 20.81 27.17
C PRO A 141 9.02 21.55 26.75
N VAL A 142 8.21 21.98 27.72
CA VAL A 142 6.83 22.53 27.53
C VAL A 142 6.72 23.58 26.44
N ASP A 143 7.69 24.48 26.29
CA ASP A 143 7.68 25.58 25.31
C ASP A 143 8.74 25.44 24.20
N SER A 144 9.32 24.24 24.04
CA SER A 144 10.42 24.00 23.10
C SER A 144 10.00 23.16 21.89
N VAL A 145 10.61 23.49 20.75
CA VAL A 145 10.51 22.75 19.47
C VAL A 145 11.65 21.74 19.30
N SER A 146 12.65 21.75 20.19
CA SER A 146 13.85 20.93 20.09
C SER A 146 13.94 19.92 21.23
N ILE A 147 14.39 18.71 20.91
CA ILE A 147 14.73 17.69 21.91
C ILE A 147 16.10 18.06 22.52
N PRO A 148 16.20 18.20 23.84
CA PRO A 148 17.48 18.46 24.51
C PRO A 148 18.52 17.37 24.22
N ALA A 149 19.81 17.74 24.21
CA ALA A 149 20.89 16.83 23.84
C ALA A 149 20.91 15.56 24.72
N GLU A 150 20.64 15.73 26.01
CA GLU A 150 20.56 14.65 27.00
C GLU A 150 19.41 13.66 26.76
N LYS A 151 18.37 14.05 26.01
CA LYS A 151 17.22 13.19 25.65
C LYS A 151 17.26 12.67 24.22
N LEU A 152 18.21 13.12 23.40
CA LEU A 152 18.23 12.84 21.98
C LEU A 152 18.42 11.34 21.69
N GLU A 153 19.31 10.66 22.40
CA GLU A 153 19.55 9.23 22.21
C GLU A 153 18.35 8.36 22.62
N ASP A 154 17.63 8.75 23.66
CA ASP A 154 16.42 8.02 24.07
C ASP A 154 15.26 8.30 23.12
N ALA A 155 15.13 9.52 22.59
CA ALA A 155 14.19 9.83 21.52
C ALA A 155 14.47 9.00 20.25
N LYS A 156 15.75 8.84 19.89
CA LYS A 156 16.18 7.96 18.78
C LYS A 156 15.75 6.51 19.01
N LYS A 157 15.97 5.96 20.22
CA LYS A 157 15.51 4.61 20.57
C LYS A 157 13.98 4.47 20.54
N ALA A 158 13.25 5.52 20.93
CA ALA A 158 11.79 5.50 20.92
C ALA A 158 11.20 5.47 19.50
N ILE A 159 11.84 6.13 18.53
CA ILE A 159 11.37 6.15 17.14
C ILE A 159 11.87 4.93 16.33
N GLU A 160 12.92 4.26 16.81
CA GLU A 160 13.58 3.13 16.13
C GLU A 160 12.64 2.01 15.67
N PRO A 161 11.65 1.55 16.47
CA PRO A 161 10.73 0.51 16.02
C PRO A 161 9.90 0.91 14.79
N VAL A 162 9.61 2.20 14.62
CA VAL A 162 8.91 2.73 13.43
C VAL A 162 9.83 2.64 12.22
N ALA A 163 11.08 3.09 12.36
CA ALA A 163 12.09 3.00 11.31
C ALA A 163 12.31 1.55 10.87
N GLN A 164 12.43 0.62 11.81
CA GLN A 164 12.62 -0.81 11.53
C GLN A 164 11.45 -1.41 10.75
N ARG A 165 10.19 -1.08 11.12
CA ARG A 165 9.02 -1.56 10.37
C ARG A 165 9.00 -1.05 8.93
N ILE A 166 9.36 0.22 8.72
CA ILE A 166 9.45 0.80 7.38
C ILE A 166 10.54 0.09 6.56
N VAL A 167 11.74 -0.08 7.13
CA VAL A 167 12.86 -0.77 6.43
C VAL A 167 12.51 -2.21 6.09
N THR A 168 11.93 -2.96 7.04
CA THR A 168 11.48 -4.35 6.80
C THR A 168 10.46 -4.40 5.66
N PHE A 169 9.43 -3.55 5.70
CA PHE A 169 8.42 -3.52 4.62
C PHE A 169 9.04 -3.19 3.25
N ILE A 170 9.94 -2.20 3.18
CA ILE A 170 10.60 -1.85 1.92
C ILE A 170 11.47 -3.01 1.40
N THR A 171 12.13 -3.73 2.31
CA THR A 171 12.98 -4.88 1.98
C THR A 171 12.17 -6.06 1.44
N ASP A 172 10.96 -6.28 1.97
CA ASP A 172 10.05 -7.35 1.54
C ASP A 172 9.44 -7.07 0.14
N HIS A 173 9.54 -5.82 -0.33
CA HIS A 173 8.97 -5.36 -1.59
C HIS A 173 9.99 -4.60 -2.47
N PRO A 174 11.12 -5.23 -2.85
CA PRO A 174 12.29 -4.54 -3.43
C PRO A 174 12.04 -3.98 -4.84
N ARG A 175 10.97 -4.43 -5.52
CA ARG A 175 10.62 -3.99 -6.88
C ARG A 175 9.80 -2.72 -6.89
N GLU A 176 9.22 -2.34 -5.76
CA GLU A 176 8.33 -1.20 -5.64
C GLU A 176 9.10 0.09 -5.30
N LYS A 177 8.58 1.24 -5.70
CA LYS A 177 9.06 2.54 -5.16
C LYS A 177 8.08 3.03 -4.13
N PHE A 178 8.54 3.85 -3.20
CA PHE A 178 7.80 4.13 -2.01
C PHE A 178 7.67 5.62 -1.70
N LYS A 179 6.60 5.97 -1.01
CA LYS A 179 6.36 7.35 -0.59
C LYS A 179 5.87 7.35 0.85
N ALA A 180 6.80 7.56 1.77
CA ALA A 180 6.56 7.72 3.20
C ALA A 180 5.86 9.06 3.47
N VAL A 181 4.55 9.05 3.62
CA VAL A 181 3.86 10.22 4.19
C VAL A 181 3.88 10.09 5.68
N ILE A 182 4.50 11.03 6.41
CA ILE A 182 4.42 11.10 7.86
C ILE A 182 3.41 12.16 8.24
N MET A 183 2.27 11.72 8.79
CA MET A 183 1.24 12.62 9.30
C MET A 183 1.45 12.87 10.78
N CYS A 184 1.27 14.12 11.21
CA CYS A 184 1.28 14.49 12.61
C CYS A 184 0.07 15.37 12.94
N SER A 185 -0.60 15.07 14.05
CA SER A 185 -1.82 15.76 14.48
C SER A 185 -1.67 16.32 15.90
N SER A 186 -2.13 17.56 16.12
CA SER A 186 -2.34 18.13 17.45
C SER A 186 -3.85 18.13 17.80
N PRO A 187 -4.23 18.07 19.09
CA PRO A 187 -5.63 18.16 19.48
C PRO A 187 -6.24 19.52 19.09
N PRO A 188 -7.56 19.56 18.80
CA PRO A 188 -8.23 20.74 18.25
C PRO A 188 -8.40 21.94 19.20
N ASP A 189 -8.25 21.75 20.51
CA ASP A 189 -8.61 22.77 21.53
C ASP A 189 -7.46 23.68 22.00
N SER A 190 -6.31 23.65 21.34
CA SER A 190 -5.18 24.47 21.78
C SER A 190 -5.22 25.85 21.08
N GLN A 191 -5.18 26.93 21.85
CA GLN A 191 -5.00 28.31 21.35
C GLN A 191 -3.97 28.36 20.20
N GLU A 192 -4.15 29.22 19.18
CA GLU A 192 -3.29 29.34 17.99
C GLU A 192 -1.75 29.17 18.21
N PRO A 193 -1.11 29.74 19.27
CA PRO A 193 0.32 29.51 19.53
C PRO A 193 0.69 28.04 19.79
N ASN A 194 -0.20 27.25 20.41
CA ASN A 194 0.05 25.84 20.72
C ASN A 194 -0.06 24.92 19.49
N VAL A 195 -0.86 25.32 18.49
CA VAL A 195 -0.95 24.60 17.21
C VAL A 195 0.38 24.67 16.47
N LYS A 196 0.96 25.87 16.36
CA LYS A 196 2.26 26.08 15.70
C LYS A 196 3.41 25.37 16.41
N LEU A 197 3.39 25.33 17.75
CA LEU A 197 4.35 24.56 18.53
C LEU A 197 4.24 23.06 18.25
N GLY A 198 3.01 22.51 18.21
CA GLY A 198 2.75 21.12 17.86
C GLY A 198 3.24 20.76 16.46
N GLU A 199 3.00 21.62 15.48
CA GLU A 199 3.48 21.48 14.10
C GLU A 199 5.02 21.43 14.02
N LEU A 200 5.71 22.32 14.74
CA LEU A 200 7.17 22.37 14.76
C LEU A 200 7.77 21.14 15.48
N ARG A 201 7.15 20.67 16.57
CA ARG A 201 7.57 19.42 17.23
C ARG A 201 7.38 18.21 16.33
N ALA A 202 6.26 18.14 15.63
CA ALA A 202 6.00 17.12 14.63
C ALA A 202 7.10 17.10 13.56
N GLN A 203 7.50 18.28 13.05
CA GLN A 203 8.60 18.40 12.09
C GLN A 203 9.92 17.85 12.67
N THR A 204 10.23 18.13 13.93
CA THR A 204 11.40 17.57 14.63
C THR A 204 11.33 16.04 14.70
N VAL A 205 10.17 15.46 15.02
CA VAL A 205 9.97 14.00 15.05
C VAL A 205 10.13 13.38 13.66
N VAL A 206 9.61 14.03 12.62
CA VAL A 206 9.78 13.61 11.21
C VAL A 206 11.25 13.59 10.83
N ASN A 207 12.01 14.64 11.18
CA ASN A 207 13.44 14.70 10.91
C ASN A 207 14.22 13.62 11.67
N LEU A 208 13.79 13.31 12.90
CA LEU A 208 14.38 12.23 13.69
C LEU A 208 14.18 10.86 13.00
N LEU A 209 12.96 10.57 12.54
CA LEU A 209 12.66 9.36 11.78
C LEU A 209 13.41 9.33 10.45
N ALA A 210 13.47 10.45 9.72
CA ALA A 210 14.23 10.56 8.47
C ALA A 210 15.72 10.24 8.67
N ASN A 211 16.32 10.74 9.75
CA ASN A 211 17.71 10.45 10.09
C ASN A 211 17.91 8.97 10.45
N GLN A 212 16.96 8.35 11.16
CA GLN A 212 17.02 6.91 11.44
C GLN A 212 16.93 6.07 10.16
N LEU A 213 16.07 6.46 9.21
CA LEU A 213 15.98 5.79 7.92
C LEU A 213 17.27 5.96 7.10
N ARG A 214 17.86 7.16 7.07
CA ARG A 214 19.15 7.41 6.40
C ARG A 214 20.31 6.62 7.00
N SER A 215 20.35 6.46 8.32
CA SER A 215 21.37 5.61 8.95
C SER A 215 21.28 4.13 8.57
N LYS A 216 20.16 3.71 7.96
CA LYS A 216 19.87 2.36 7.50
C LYS A 216 19.79 2.27 5.98
N GLU A 217 20.31 3.27 5.27
CA GLU A 217 20.23 3.38 3.82
C GLU A 217 20.88 2.16 3.11
N GLU A 218 21.90 1.56 3.71
CA GLU A 218 22.54 0.33 3.22
C GLU A 218 21.59 -0.89 3.17
N PHE A 219 20.51 -0.89 3.95
CA PHE A 219 19.49 -1.94 3.95
C PHE A 219 18.31 -1.63 3.03
N ILE A 220 18.30 -0.43 2.42
CA ILE A 220 17.24 0.02 1.53
C ILE A 220 17.71 -0.24 0.09
N PRO A 221 17.08 -1.17 -0.65
CA PRO A 221 17.59 -1.58 -1.96
C PRO A 221 17.78 -0.42 -2.95
N ILE A 222 16.96 0.62 -2.85
CA ILE A 222 17.01 1.83 -3.69
C ILE A 222 16.54 3.05 -2.86
N PRO A 223 17.45 3.75 -2.18
CA PRO A 223 17.13 4.84 -1.25
C PRO A 223 16.37 6.02 -1.85
N GLU A 224 16.61 6.31 -3.14
CA GLU A 224 15.95 7.38 -3.88
C GLU A 224 14.44 7.15 -4.02
N ARG A 225 13.97 5.95 -3.66
CA ARG A 225 12.56 5.56 -3.62
C ARG A 225 11.89 5.85 -2.29
N ILE A 226 12.44 6.67 -1.40
CA ILE A 226 11.77 7.11 -0.17
C ILE A 226 11.58 8.62 -0.22
N SER A 227 10.37 9.06 -0.55
CA SER A 227 9.97 10.47 -0.38
C SER A 227 9.27 10.64 0.96
N ILE A 228 9.85 11.44 1.86
CA ILE A 228 9.21 11.82 3.13
C ILE A 228 8.39 13.10 2.93
N LYS A 229 7.06 13.01 3.04
CA LYS A 229 6.16 14.18 2.99
C LYS A 229 5.53 14.39 4.36
N TRP A 230 5.58 15.64 4.85
CA TRP A 230 4.89 16.08 6.05
C TRP A 230 3.53 16.67 5.70
N VAL A 231 2.50 16.28 6.44
CA VAL A 231 1.15 16.84 6.34
C VAL A 231 0.65 17.15 7.75
N VAL A 232 0.30 18.42 7.99
CA VAL A 232 -0.46 18.82 9.17
C VAL A 232 -1.93 18.55 8.89
N GLN A 233 -2.55 17.72 9.71
CA GLN A 233 -3.99 17.56 9.67
C GLN A 233 -4.59 17.98 11.01
N LYS A 234 -5.59 18.87 10.96
CA LYS A 234 -6.43 19.27 12.10
C LYS A 234 -7.41 18.17 12.51
N ALA A 235 -6.94 16.93 12.64
CA ALA A 235 -7.77 15.79 12.97
C ALA A 235 -7.41 15.27 14.37
N ALA A 236 -8.43 14.98 15.20
CA ALA A 236 -8.28 14.43 16.53
C ALA A 236 -7.88 12.94 16.49
N ILE A 237 -6.69 12.63 15.97
CA ILE A 237 -6.13 11.28 15.98
C ILE A 237 -5.35 11.12 17.28
N GLY A 238 -6.09 10.98 18.38
CA GLY A 238 -5.55 10.82 19.73
C GLY A 238 -6.22 11.74 20.76
N LYS A 239 -6.57 11.18 21.92
CA LYS A 239 -7.17 11.92 23.04
C LYS A 239 -6.16 12.65 23.93
N SER A 240 -4.86 12.54 23.65
CA SER A 240 -3.80 13.10 24.50
C SER A 240 -3.16 14.33 23.86
N ARG A 241 -3.00 15.38 24.67
CA ARG A 241 -2.41 16.67 24.27
C ARG A 241 -0.91 16.60 23.99
N ASP A 242 -0.29 15.48 24.32
CA ASP A 242 1.16 15.32 24.39
C ASP A 242 1.71 14.29 23.41
N MET A 243 0.95 13.92 22.37
CA MET A 243 1.39 12.93 21.39
C MET A 243 1.49 13.52 19.99
N VAL A 244 2.55 13.13 19.29
CA VAL A 244 2.63 13.22 17.83
C VAL A 244 2.28 11.83 17.29
N SER A 245 1.11 11.73 16.67
CA SER A 245 0.81 10.57 15.82
C SER A 245 1.76 10.57 14.62
N ILE A 246 2.17 9.38 14.20
CA ILE A 246 3.04 9.11 13.05
C ILE A 246 2.28 8.06 12.25
N ILE A 247 1.61 8.50 11.20
CA ILE A 247 1.08 7.58 10.20
C ILE A 247 2.11 7.52 9.10
N TRP A 248 2.50 6.32 8.66
CA TRP A 248 3.36 6.14 7.50
C TRP A 248 2.67 5.28 6.44
N HIS A 249 2.71 5.72 5.19
CA HIS A 249 2.30 4.89 4.05
C HIS A 249 3.49 4.61 3.20
N VAL A 250 3.57 3.42 2.62
CA VAL A 250 4.67 3.04 1.75
C VAL A 250 3.98 2.54 0.48
N LEU A 251 3.62 3.49 -0.39
CA LEU A 251 2.84 3.20 -1.60
C LEU A 251 3.74 2.71 -2.72
N PRO A 252 3.46 1.54 -3.34
CA PRO A 252 4.19 1.08 -4.51
C PRO A 252 4.05 2.04 -5.68
N ALA A 253 5.13 2.44 -6.34
CA ALA A 253 5.07 3.34 -7.50
C ALA A 253 4.44 2.71 -8.75
N SER A 254 4.28 1.38 -8.79
CA SER A 254 3.35 0.77 -9.74
C SER A 254 1.93 1.33 -9.58
N LEU A 255 1.60 1.86 -8.40
CA LEU A 255 0.36 2.57 -8.08
C LEU A 255 0.39 4.10 -8.24
N LEU A 256 1.53 4.72 -8.56
CA LEU A 256 1.67 6.19 -8.62
C LEU A 256 1.81 6.72 -10.06
N GLN A 257 1.42 5.92 -11.08
CA GLN A 257 1.47 6.27 -12.51
C GLN A 257 0.21 7.01 -12.99
#